data_AF-A0A3C1PPD0-F1
#
_entry.id   AF-A0A3C1PPD0-F1
#
_cell.length_a   1.000
_cell.length_b   1.000
_cell.length_c   1.000
_cell.angle_alpha   90.00
_cell.angle_beta   90.00
_cell.angle_gamma   90.00
#
_symmetry.space_group_name_H-M   'P 1'
#
loop_
_entity.id
_entity.type
_entity.pdbx_description
1 polymer ?
#
loop_
_entity_poly.entity_id
_entity_poly.type
_entity_poly.pdbx_seq_one_letter_code
_entity_poly.pdbx_strand_id
1 'polypeptide(L)'
;MFIITDEMLRGTNSDDKHKGTEGFIKQLIKHKVAGIIASHDVSLGCMEQEFPEQITNLCFEVGHKNDELIFDYTLRPGVSKNMNAGILMRKMQILID
;
A
#
# COMPACT_ATOMS: atom_id res chain seq x y z
N MET A 1 18.52 -14.18 0.13
CA MET A 1 17.69 -13.68 -0.98
C MET A 1 16.83 -12.55 -0.45
N PHE A 2 16.79 -11.42 -1.14
CA PHE A 2 15.98 -10.25 -0.76
C PHE A 2 15.10 -9.87 -1.95
N ILE A 3 13.82 -9.60 -1.71
CA ILE A 3 12.84 -9.34 -2.78
C ILE A 3 12.26 -7.94 -2.60
N ILE A 4 12.09 -7.22 -3.73
CA ILE A 4 11.33 -5.98 -3.78
C ILE A 4 10.30 -6.14 -4.88
N THR A 5 9.03 -5.95 -4.56
CA THR A 5 7.95 -5.96 -5.56
C THR A 5 7.19 -4.65 -5.53
N ASP A 6 6.81 -4.19 -6.72
CA ASP A 6 5.98 -2.99 -6.92
C ASP A 6 4.70 -3.39 -7.64
N GLU A 7 3.59 -3.42 -6.91
CA GLU A 7 2.25 -3.76 -7.42
C GLU A 7 2.21 -5.11 -8.15
N MET A 8 2.11 -6.18 -7.36
CA MET A 8 2.00 -7.54 -7.89
C MET A 8 0.66 -7.77 -8.62
N LEU A 9 0.67 -8.67 -9.62
CA LEU A 9 -0.53 -9.15 -10.33
C LEU A 9 -1.36 -8.03 -10.99
N ARG A 10 -0.71 -7.09 -11.69
CA ARG A 10 -1.39 -6.05 -12.49
C ARG A 10 -2.22 -6.71 -13.61
N GLY A 11 -3.46 -6.25 -13.79
CA GLY A 11 -4.34 -6.68 -14.89
C GLY A 11 -5.40 -7.74 -14.53
N THR A 12 -5.43 -8.20 -13.28
CA THR A 12 -6.50 -9.07 -12.75
C THR A 12 -7.54 -8.22 -11.99
N ASN A 13 -8.70 -8.79 -11.67
CA ASN A 13 -9.67 -8.12 -10.79
C ASN A 13 -9.07 -7.95 -9.37
N SER A 14 -9.63 -7.00 -8.61
CA SER A 14 -9.10 -6.60 -7.30
C SER A 14 -9.04 -7.75 -6.29
N ASP A 15 -10.04 -8.64 -6.29
CA ASP A 15 -10.13 -9.76 -5.34
C ASP A 15 -9.07 -10.84 -5.61
N ASP A 16 -8.85 -11.18 -6.88
CA ASP A 16 -7.83 -12.13 -7.29
C ASP A 16 -6.43 -11.59 -7.02
N LYS A 17 -6.23 -10.28 -7.27
CA LYS A 17 -4.98 -9.59 -6.95
C LYS A 17 -4.71 -9.65 -5.44
N HIS A 18 -5.71 -9.37 -4.61
CA HIS A 18 -5.60 -9.43 -3.16
C HIS A 18 -5.18 -10.83 -2.70
N LYS A 19 -5.98 -11.86 -3.04
CA LYS A 19 -5.74 -13.25 -2.63
C LYS A 19 -4.39 -13.78 -3.15
N GLY A 20 -4.03 -13.44 -4.38
CA GLY A 20 -2.77 -13.85 -4.97
C GLY A 20 -1.57 -13.21 -4.26
N THR A 21 -1.66 -11.93 -3.91
CA THR A 21 -0.61 -11.21 -3.18
C THR A 21 -0.48 -11.73 -1.75
N GLU A 22 -1.60 -11.93 -1.05
CA GLU A 22 -1.65 -12.51 0.29
C GLU A 22 -1.01 -13.91 0.32
N GLY A 23 -1.39 -14.77 -0.63
CA GLY A 23 -0.82 -16.12 -0.78
C GLY A 23 0.69 -16.09 -1.04
N PHE A 24 1.16 -15.15 -1.84
CA PHE A 24 2.59 -14.96 -2.09
C PHE A 24 3.34 -14.54 -0.82
N ILE A 25 2.82 -13.57 -0.06
CA ILE A 25 3.40 -13.13 1.22
C ILE A 25 3.51 -14.32 2.19
N LYS A 26 2.47 -15.14 2.30
CA LYS A 26 2.48 -16.35 3.15
C LYS A 26 3.59 -17.33 2.74
N GLN A 27 3.88 -17.47 1.45
CA GLN A 27 5.03 -18.28 1.00
C GLN A 27 6.37 -17.65 1.39
N LEU A 28 6.52 -16.33 1.27
CA LEU A 28 7.76 -15.66 1.69
C LEU A 28 8.04 -15.85 3.18
N ILE A 29 7.01 -15.70 4.03
CA ILE A 29 7.10 -15.94 5.47
C ILE A 29 7.51 -17.39 5.76
N LYS A 30 6.83 -18.36 5.12
CA LYS A 30 7.14 -19.79 5.25
C LYS A 30 8.61 -20.10 4.92
N HIS A 31 9.14 -19.45 3.89
CA HIS A 31 10.52 -19.62 3.43
C HIS A 31 11.53 -18.67 4.09
N LYS A 32 11.11 -17.88 5.09
CA LYS A 32 11.96 -16.91 5.81
C LYS A 32 12.69 -15.95 4.87
N VAL A 33 12.00 -15.50 3.82
CA VAL A 33 12.54 -14.54 2.86
C VAL A 33 12.25 -13.13 3.34
N ALA A 34 13.28 -12.28 3.36
CA ALA A 34 13.12 -10.86 3.63
C ALA A 34 12.77 -10.09 2.34
N GLY A 35 11.92 -9.08 2.45
CA GLY A 35 11.57 -8.24 1.30
C GLY A 35 10.69 -7.05 1.62
N ILE A 36 10.41 -6.26 0.58
CA ILE A 36 9.53 -5.10 0.60
C ILE A 36 8.49 -5.28 -0.50
N ILE A 37 7.24 -4.98 -0.18
CA ILE A 37 6.11 -5.06 -1.11
C ILE A 37 5.41 -3.71 -1.10
N ALA A 38 5.37 -3.05 -2.26
CA ALA A 38 4.55 -1.85 -2.46
C ALA A 38 3.19 -2.25 -3.06
N SER A 39 2.12 -1.73 -2.47
CA SER A 39 0.73 -1.99 -2.90
C SER A 39 -0.20 -0.84 -2.53
N HIS A 40 -1.14 -0.54 -3.41
CA HIS A 40 -2.32 0.31 -3.17
C HIS A 40 -3.46 -0.42 -2.45
N ASP A 41 -3.35 -1.74 -2.29
CA ASP A 41 -4.34 -2.54 -1.58
C ASP A 41 -4.17 -2.41 -0.06
N VAL A 42 -4.92 -1.49 0.53
CA VAL A 42 -4.97 -1.21 1.97
C VAL A 42 -5.32 -2.45 2.80
N SER A 43 -6.09 -3.39 2.25
CA SER A 43 -6.54 -4.57 2.98
C SER A 43 -5.41 -5.56 3.30
N LEU A 44 -4.32 -5.55 2.51
CA LEU A 44 -3.10 -6.31 2.83
C LEU A 44 -2.46 -5.84 4.14
N GLY A 45 -2.69 -4.59 4.55
CA GLY A 45 -2.20 -4.08 5.83
C GLY A 45 -2.74 -4.84 7.04
N CYS A 46 -3.89 -5.51 6.92
CA CYS A 46 -4.41 -6.36 7.99
C CYS A 46 -3.51 -7.56 8.30
N MET A 47 -2.66 -7.99 7.37
CA MET A 47 -1.77 -9.14 7.56
C MET A 47 -0.74 -8.93 8.69
N GLU A 48 -0.39 -7.69 9.02
CA GLU A 48 0.47 -7.38 10.18
C GLU A 48 -0.16 -7.88 11.50
N GLN A 49 -1.49 -7.92 11.59
CA GLN A 49 -2.18 -8.45 12.78
C GLN A 49 -2.07 -9.98 12.88
N GLU A 50 -2.05 -10.66 11.73
CA GLU A 50 -1.88 -12.12 11.66
C GLU A 50 -0.42 -12.55 11.86
N PHE A 51 0.54 -11.73 11.39
CA PHE A 51 1.98 -12.02 11.40
C PHE A 51 2.79 -10.85 11.99
N PRO A 52 2.56 -10.47 13.27
CA PRO A 52 3.15 -9.26 13.86
C PRO A 52 4.67 -9.32 14.06
N GLU A 53 5.27 -10.51 14.01
CA GLU A 53 6.72 -10.68 14.10
C GLU A 53 7.42 -10.67 12.74
N GLN A 54 6.66 -10.82 11.64
CA GLN A 54 7.22 -11.01 10.29
C GLN A 54 6.82 -9.89 9.31
N ILE A 55 5.71 -9.19 9.58
CA ILE A 55 5.20 -8.11 8.76
C ILE A 55 5.26 -6.82 9.56
N THR A 56 5.69 -5.74 8.92
CA THR A 56 5.59 -4.38 9.46
C THR A 56 5.01 -3.49 8.38
N ASN A 57 3.92 -2.79 8.70
CA ASN A 57 3.31 -1.85 7.77
C ASN A 57 4.06 -0.52 7.78
N LEU A 58 4.34 -0.01 6.58
CA LEU A 58 4.88 1.32 6.37
C LEU A 58 4.10 2.02 5.25
N CYS A 59 3.95 3.32 5.36
CA CYS A 59 3.28 4.13 4.35
C CYS A 59 3.94 5.48 4.14
N PHE A 60 3.64 6.07 3.00
CA PHE A 60 3.78 7.50 2.76
C PHE A 60 2.44 8.18 3.00
N GLU A 61 2.48 9.34 3.65
CA GLU A 61 1.31 10.19 3.80
C GLU A 61 1.47 11.42 2.91
N VAL A 62 0.33 11.91 2.41
CA VAL A 62 0.29 13.17 1.65
C VAL A 62 -0.39 14.19 2.53
N GLY A 63 0.32 15.27 2.82
CA GLY A 63 -0.24 16.42 3.52
C GLY A 63 -1.03 17.31 2.56
N HIS A 64 -1.83 18.20 3.12
CA HIS A 64 -2.46 19.29 2.39
C HIS A 64 -2.22 20.63 3.11
N LYS A 65 -1.93 21.68 2.35
CA LYS A 65 -1.83 23.05 2.88
C LYS A 65 -2.22 24.02 1.78
N ASN A 66 -3.15 24.95 2.06
CA ASN A 66 -3.58 25.99 1.13
C ASN A 66 -3.95 25.44 -0.26
N ASP A 67 -4.77 24.38 -0.31
CA ASP A 67 -5.11 23.68 -1.55
C ASP A 67 -3.90 23.16 -2.34
N GLU A 68 -2.75 22.92 -1.71
CA GLU A 68 -1.59 22.23 -2.28
C GLU A 68 -1.38 20.86 -1.65
N LEU A 69 -1.02 19.86 -2.47
CA LEU A 69 -0.63 18.54 -1.98
C LEU A 69 0.86 18.59 -1.63
N ILE A 70 1.20 18.15 -0.42
CA ILE A 70 2.58 18.11 0.06
C ILE A 70 3.00 16.66 0.19
N PHE A 71 4.03 16.30 -0.56
CA PHE A 71 4.70 15.00 -0.49
C PHE A 71 6.03 15.21 0.23
N ASP A 72 6.12 14.81 1.50
CA ASP A 72 7.35 14.92 2.28
C ASP A 72 8.27 13.70 2.16
N TYR A 73 7.84 12.69 1.39
CA TYR A 73 8.57 11.46 1.11
C TYR A 73 9.08 10.74 2.37
N THR A 74 8.39 10.92 3.51
CA THR A 74 8.77 10.32 4.78
C THR A 74 7.99 9.03 5.02
N LEU A 75 8.70 7.92 5.23
CA LEU A 75 8.12 6.64 5.63
C LEU A 75 7.62 6.71 7.08
N ARG A 76 6.41 6.20 7.30
CA ARG A 76 5.74 6.19 8.60
C ARG A 76 5.19 4.81 8.92
N PRO A 77 5.18 4.39 10.20
CA PRO A 77 4.51 3.16 10.61
C PRO A 77 3.02 3.16 10.28
N GLY A 78 2.51 2.00 9.88
CA GLY A 78 1.10 1.74 9.60
C GLY A 78 0.71 1.90 8.14
N VAL A 79 -0.60 1.83 7.89
CA VAL A 79 -1.21 1.93 6.56
C VAL A 79 -1.66 3.38 6.31
N SER A 80 -1.58 3.83 5.06
CA SER A 80 -1.99 5.17 4.66
C SER A 80 -3.45 5.43 5.00
N LYS A 81 -3.74 6.53 5.70
CA LYS A 81 -5.08 6.89 6.17
C LYS A 81 -5.79 7.88 5.23
N ASN A 82 -5.06 8.54 4.36
CA ASN A 82 -5.58 9.61 3.53
C ASN A 82 -5.87 9.12 2.09
N MET A 83 -7.14 9.10 1.70
CA MET A 83 -7.56 8.86 0.31
C MET A 83 -7.36 10.13 -0.53
N ASN A 84 -6.12 10.39 -0.92
CA ASN A 84 -5.70 11.64 -1.58
C ASN A 84 -6.14 11.77 -3.04
N ALA A 85 -6.58 10.67 -3.67
CA ALA A 85 -7.05 10.68 -5.05
C ALA A 85 -8.22 11.66 -5.26
N GLY A 86 -9.13 11.81 -4.29
CA GLY A 86 -10.25 12.74 -4.39
C GLY A 86 -9.82 14.21 -4.45
N ILE A 87 -8.81 14.61 -3.67
CA ILE A 87 -8.27 15.98 -3.69
C ILE A 87 -7.57 16.24 -5.03
N LEU A 88 -6.78 15.27 -5.50
CA LEU A 88 -6.12 15.37 -6.81
C LEU A 88 -7.15 15.48 -7.95
N MET A 89 -8.20 14.65 -7.92
CA MET A 89 -9.25 14.65 -8.94
C MET A 89 -10.07 15.95 -8.94
N ARG A 90 -10.36 16.53 -7.76
CA ARG A 90 -10.99 17.87 -7.67
C ARG A 90 -10.11 18.96 -8.29
N LYS A 91 -8.80 18.95 -8.01
CA LYS A 91 -7.85 19.89 -8.64
C LYS A 91 -7.79 19.76 -10.16
N MET A 92 -7.86 18.53 -10.66
CA MET A 92 -7.89 18.27 -12.09
C MET A 92 -9.24 18.60 -12.74
N GLN A 93 -10.22 19.11 -11.97
CA GLN A 93 -11.60 19.38 -12.40
C GLN A 93 -12.31 18.13 -12.94
N ILE A 94 -11.89 16.94 -12.49
CA ILE A 94 -12.48 15.64 -12.87
C ILE A 94 -13.68 15.32 -11.99
N LEU A 95 -13.61 15.66 -10.70
CA LEU A 95 -14.72 15.57 -9.76
C LEU A 95 -15.27 16.98 -9.51
N ILE A 96 -16.57 17.15 -9.74
CA ILE A 96 -17.35 18.35 -9.43
C ILE A 96 -18.18 18.03 -8.19
N ASP A 97 -18.28 18.98 -7.26
CA ASP A 97 -19.06 18.86 -6.02
C ASP A 97 -20.56 18.58 -6.27
#